data_AF-A0A6I7QVV4-F1
#
_entry.id   AF-A0A6I7QVV4-F1
#
_cell.length_a   1.000
_cell.length_b   1.000
_cell.length_c   1.000
_cell.angle_alpha   90.00
_cell.angle_beta   90.00
_cell.angle_gamma   90.00
#
_symmetry.space_group_name_H-M   'P 1'
#
loop_
_entity.id
_entity.type
_entity.pdbx_description
1 polymer ?
#
loop_
_entity_poly.entity_id
_entity_poly.type
_entity_poly.pdbx_seq_one_letter_code
_entity_poly.pdbx_strand_id
1 'polypeptide(L)'
;MNEVESFIFKRAEGASRMEAGTYLRLHGFGEDYLRSLERRILAAIHRAKALFLDRGDHRLTPWDWLIDVAERSAHPVYRLNRLSIVAGWGAVLCALAPGAGRRNTKAGTASSHDIPSARMAVPPIDSG
;
A
#
# COMPACT_ATOMS: atom_id res chain seq x y z
N MET A 1 10.37 -9.44 -13.50
CA MET A 1 9.90 -8.23 -12.77
C MET A 1 8.63 -8.62 -12.03
N ASN A 2 8.51 -8.31 -10.73
CA ASN A 2 7.31 -8.61 -9.93
C ASN A 2 6.13 -7.72 -10.36
N GLU A 3 4.89 -8.16 -10.17
CA GLU A 3 3.66 -7.44 -10.53
C GLU A 3 3.58 -6.04 -9.92
N VAL A 4 4.07 -5.86 -8.70
CA VAL A 4 4.12 -4.55 -8.02
C VAL A 4 5.12 -3.61 -8.70
N GLU A 5 6.29 -4.11 -9.09
CA GLU A 5 7.29 -3.30 -9.78
C GLU A 5 6.76 -2.88 -11.16
N SER A 6 6.10 -3.81 -11.88
CA SER A 6 5.42 -3.49 -13.14
C SER A 6 4.33 -2.44 -12.96
N PHE A 7 3.56 -2.50 -11.87
CA PHE A 7 2.57 -1.48 -11.52
C PHE A 7 3.24 -0.10 -11.34
N ILE A 8 4.36 -0.03 -10.63
CA ILE A 8 5.10 1.22 -10.38
C ILE A 8 5.59 1.85 -11.68
N PHE A 9 6.26 1.08 -12.54
CA PHE A 9 6.75 1.59 -13.82
C PHE A 9 5.63 2.10 -14.71
N LYS A 10 4.53 1.36 -14.83
CA LYS A 10 3.36 1.83 -15.60
C LYS A 10 2.75 3.10 -15.03
N ARG A 11 2.71 3.26 -13.70
CA ARG A 11 2.24 4.52 -13.10
C ARG A 11 3.17 5.69 -13.39
N ALA A 12 4.49 5.47 -13.41
CA ALA A 12 5.46 6.48 -13.81
C ALA A 12 5.31 6.89 -15.29
N GLU A 13 4.95 5.94 -16.16
CA GLU A 13 4.63 6.19 -17.58
C GLU A 13 3.27 6.88 -17.80
N GLY A 14 2.55 7.22 -16.74
CA GLY A 14 1.26 7.91 -16.81
C GLY A 14 0.06 7.00 -17.01
N ALA A 15 0.23 5.67 -17.03
CA ALA A 15 -0.88 4.73 -17.16
C ALA A 15 -1.84 4.87 -15.99
N SER A 16 -3.14 4.72 -16.24
CA SER A 16 -4.15 4.72 -15.18
C SER A 16 -3.92 3.58 -14.19
N ARG A 17 -4.50 3.68 -13.00
CA ARG A 17 -4.45 2.59 -12.00
C ARG A 17 -4.90 1.25 -12.58
N MET A 18 -5.93 1.27 -13.43
CA MET A 18 -6.50 0.05 -14.01
C MET A 18 -5.55 -0.59 -15.03
N GLU A 19 -4.90 0.22 -15.86
CA GLU A 19 -3.91 -0.24 -16.85
C GLU A 19 -2.60 -0.71 -16.20
N ALA A 20 -2.15 0.00 -15.17
CA ALA A 20 -1.00 -0.38 -14.35
C ALA A 20 -1.26 -1.71 -13.60
N GLY A 21 -2.50 -1.89 -13.13
CA GLY A 21 -2.94 -3.05 -12.37
C GLY A 21 -3.30 -4.29 -13.17
N THR A 22 -3.15 -4.30 -14.50
CA THR A 22 -3.59 -5.42 -15.36
C THR A 22 -3.07 -6.78 -14.88
N TYR A 23 -1.78 -6.89 -14.56
CA TYR A 23 -1.22 -8.16 -14.06
C TYR A 23 -1.77 -8.56 -12.70
N LEU A 24 -1.92 -7.61 -11.78
CA LEU A 24 -2.54 -7.86 -10.48
C LEU A 24 -4.00 -8.32 -10.64
N ARG A 25 -4.75 -7.73 -11.56
CA ARG A 25 -6.12 -8.13 -11.86
C ARG A 25 -6.22 -9.53 -12.45
N LEU A 26 -5.29 -9.91 -13.33
CA LEU A 26 -5.21 -11.29 -13.87
C LEU A 26 -4.98 -12.32 -12.76
N HIS A 27 -4.34 -11.93 -11.65
CA HIS A 27 -4.15 -12.77 -10.47
C HIS A 27 -5.29 -12.68 -9.44
N GLY A 28 -6.42 -12.05 -9.81
CA GLY A 28 -7.62 -11.97 -8.98
C GLY A 28 -7.69 -10.78 -8.02
N PHE A 29 -6.78 -9.81 -8.11
CA PHE A 29 -6.85 -8.60 -7.29
C PHE A 29 -7.87 -7.60 -7.84
N GLY A 30 -8.86 -7.24 -7.01
CA GLY A 30 -9.88 -6.25 -7.34
C GLY A 30 -9.39 -4.81 -7.30
N GLU A 31 -10.23 -3.88 -7.76
CA GLU A 31 -9.91 -2.45 -7.79
C GLU A 31 -9.56 -1.88 -6.40
N ASP A 32 -10.26 -2.32 -5.35
CA ASP A 32 -9.98 -1.89 -3.97
C ASP A 32 -8.57 -2.23 -3.53
N TYR A 33 -8.06 -3.40 -3.96
CA TYR A 33 -6.68 -3.76 -3.72
C TYR A 33 -5.72 -2.83 -4.45
N LEU A 34 -5.97 -2.52 -5.73
CA LEU A 34 -5.14 -1.60 -6.50
C LEU A 34 -5.10 -0.20 -5.87
N ARG A 35 -6.26 0.28 -5.41
CA ARG A 35 -6.39 1.57 -4.71
C ARG A 35 -5.61 1.57 -3.40
N SER A 36 -5.72 0.50 -2.62
CA SER A 36 -4.98 0.33 -1.37
C SER A 36 -3.48 0.20 -1.60
N LEU A 37 -3.06 -0.55 -2.63
CA LEU A 37 -1.67 -0.70 -3.02
C LEU A 37 -1.05 0.66 -3.39
N GLU A 38 -1.71 1.40 -4.28
CA GLU A 38 -1.23 2.73 -4.71
C GLU A 38 -1.07 3.68 -3.51
N ARG A 39 -2.08 3.75 -2.63
CA ARG A 39 -2.02 4.60 -1.43
C ARG A 39 -0.86 4.22 -0.51
N ARG A 40 -0.61 2.92 -0.31
CA ARG A 40 0.50 2.46 0.54
C ARG A 40 1.86 2.79 -0.07
N ILE A 41 2.01 2.63 -1.39
CA ILE A 41 3.26 2.98 -2.08
C ILE A 41 3.50 4.48 -2.01
N LEU A 42 2.50 5.31 -2.33
CA LEU A 42 2.63 6.77 -2.26
C LEU A 42 2.97 7.25 -0.84
N ALA A 43 2.29 6.71 0.18
CA ALA A 43 2.58 7.04 1.57
C ALA A 43 4.03 6.69 1.96
N ALA A 44 4.53 5.54 1.52
CA ALA A 44 5.91 5.14 1.76
C ALA A 44 6.91 6.02 1.02
N ILE A 45 6.62 6.42 -0.23
CA ILE A 45 7.44 7.38 -0.99
C ILE A 45 7.53 8.72 -0.25
N HIS A 46 6.39 9.26 0.21
CA HIS A 46 6.39 10.53 0.95
C HIS A 46 7.20 10.45 2.25
N ARG A 47 7.09 9.34 3.00
CA ARG A 47 7.93 9.10 4.18
C ARG A 47 9.40 9.03 3.80
N ALA A 48 9.74 8.28 2.76
CA ALA A 48 11.12 8.14 2.31
C ALA A 48 11.72 9.49 1.84
N LYS A 49 10.96 10.32 1.12
CA LYS A 49 11.38 11.69 0.77
C LYS A 49 11.71 12.50 2.02
N ALA A 50 10.89 12.41 3.07
CA ALA A 50 11.18 13.11 4.33
C ALA A 50 12.43 12.60 5.05
N LEU A 51 12.79 11.32 4.88
CA LEU A 51 13.98 10.71 5.48
C LEU A 51 15.26 10.97 4.67
N PHE A 52 15.15 11.13 3.34
CA PHE A 52 16.27 11.30 2.43
C PHE A 52 16.24 12.66 1.72
N LEU A 53 16.52 13.71 2.46
CA LEU A 53 16.51 15.08 1.93
C LEU A 53 17.60 15.34 0.87
N ASP A 54 18.68 14.57 0.90
CA ASP A 54 19.84 14.68 0.02
C ASP A 54 19.82 13.69 -1.17
N ARG A 55 18.80 12.82 -1.26
CA ARG A 55 18.70 11.80 -2.31
C ARG A 55 17.49 11.99 -3.22
N GLY A 56 17.75 11.80 -4.51
CA GLY A 56 16.78 11.95 -5.59
C GLY A 56 16.33 13.39 -5.79
N ASP A 57 15.79 13.72 -6.97
CA ASP A 57 15.24 15.05 -7.21
C ASP A 57 13.83 15.20 -6.59
N HIS A 58 13.74 15.96 -5.50
CA HIS A 58 12.49 16.17 -4.76
C HIS A 58 11.40 16.88 -5.57
N ARG A 59 11.74 17.53 -6.69
CA ARG A 59 10.78 18.17 -7.60
C ARG A 59 10.04 17.17 -8.49
N LEU A 60 10.52 15.94 -8.58
CA LEU A 60 9.89 14.86 -9.33
C LEU A 60 8.57 14.42 -8.69
N THR A 61 7.68 13.89 -9.54
CA THR A 61 6.48 13.20 -9.08
C THR A 61 6.86 12.02 -8.18
N PRO A 62 5.97 11.54 -7.29
CA PRO A 62 6.31 10.43 -6.40
C PRO A 62 6.85 9.18 -7.13
N TRP A 63 6.28 8.82 -8.28
CA TRP A 63 6.71 7.65 -9.05
C TRP A 63 8.09 7.85 -9.68
N ASP A 64 8.31 9.00 -10.30
CA ASP A 64 9.60 9.34 -10.90
C ASP A 64 10.69 9.46 -9.85
N TRP A 65 10.38 10.05 -8.69
CA TRP A 65 11.31 10.13 -7.57
C TRP A 65 11.72 8.74 -7.07
N LEU A 66 10.77 7.80 -6.96
CA LEU A 66 11.07 6.42 -6.56
C LEU A 66 12.01 5.74 -7.56
N ILE A 67 11.82 5.96 -8.86
CA ILE A 67 12.68 5.38 -9.90
C ILE A 67 14.08 6.04 -9.86
N ASP A 68 14.13 7.37 -9.68
CA ASP A 68 15.37 8.15 -9.60
C ASP A 68 16.22 7.77 -8.39
N VAL A 69 15.63 7.74 -7.19
CA VAL A 69 16.33 7.35 -5.95
C VAL A 69 16.78 5.89 -5.96
N ALA A 70 16.09 5.05 -6.74
CA ALA A 70 16.47 3.66 -6.98
C ALA A 70 17.48 3.49 -8.12
N GLU A 71 18.07 4.58 -8.62
CA GLU A 71 19.06 4.58 -9.71
C GLU A 71 18.54 3.88 -10.98
N ARG A 72 17.25 4.06 -11.29
CA ARG A 72 16.55 3.40 -12.40
C ARG A 72 16.64 1.87 -12.38
N SER A 73 16.85 1.28 -11.21
CA SER A 73 16.88 -0.17 -11.04
C SER A 73 15.55 -0.80 -11.45
N ALA A 74 15.57 -2.01 -12.02
CA ALA A 74 14.37 -2.81 -12.27
C ALA A 74 13.62 -3.26 -11.00
N HIS A 75 14.19 -3.02 -9.82
CA HIS A 75 13.64 -3.38 -8.52
C HIS A 75 13.61 -2.18 -7.56
N PRO A 76 12.85 -1.10 -7.88
CA PRO A 76 12.88 0.11 -7.09
C PRO A 76 12.38 -0.07 -5.65
N VAL A 77 11.43 -0.97 -5.40
CA VAL A 77 10.97 -1.29 -4.03
C VAL A 77 12.12 -1.86 -3.19
N TYR A 78 12.82 -2.85 -3.74
CA TYR A 78 13.95 -3.48 -3.06
C TYR A 78 15.07 -2.48 -2.80
N ARG A 79 15.41 -1.65 -3.80
CA ARG A 79 16.46 -0.64 -3.67
C ARG A 79 16.14 0.38 -2.59
N LEU A 80 14.93 0.94 -2.59
CA LEU A 80 14.54 1.91 -1.58
C LEU A 80 14.55 1.29 -0.18
N ASN A 81 14.00 0.09 0.00
CA ASN A 81 14.05 -0.61 1.29
C ASN A 81 15.48 -0.84 1.76
N ARG A 82 16.39 -1.25 0.86
CA ARG A 82 17.80 -1.44 1.20
C ARG A 82 18.45 -0.14 1.66
N LEU A 83 18.17 0.99 0.99
CA LEU A 83 18.66 2.30 1.40
C LEU A 83 18.13 2.69 2.78
N SER A 84 16.83 2.53 3.03
CA SER A 84 16.21 2.84 4.33
C SER A 84 16.75 1.98 5.46
N ILE A 85 17.01 0.70 5.22
CA ILE A 85 17.63 -0.20 6.20
C ILE A 85 19.07 0.22 6.51
N VAL A 86 19.89 0.48 5.49
CA VAL A 86 21.28 0.92 5.67
C VAL A 86 21.37 2.24 6.45
N ALA A 87 20.40 3.14 6.26
CA ALA A 87 20.30 4.40 6.99
C ALA A 87 19.68 4.27 8.41
N GLY A 88 19.32 3.06 8.86
CA GLY A 88 18.82 2.80 10.22
C GLY A 88 17.32 3.00 10.44
N TRP A 89 16.54 3.28 9.38
CA TRP A 89 15.10 3.55 9.48
C TRP A 89 14.21 2.31 9.34
N GLY A 90 14.79 1.17 8.94
CA GLY A 90 14.04 -0.03 8.54
C GLY A 90 13.43 0.09 7.15
N ALA A 91 12.68 -0.93 6.71
CA ALA A 91 12.07 -0.92 5.38
C ALA A 91 10.81 -0.01 5.34
N VAL A 92 10.78 0.94 4.40
CA VAL A 92 9.66 1.90 4.24
C VAL A 92 8.51 1.36 3.41
N LEU A 93 8.79 0.44 2.49
CA LEU A 93 7.83 -0.30 1.68
C LEU A 93 7.71 -1.73 2.23
N CYS A 94 7.20 -1.85 3.47
CA CYS A 94 6.86 -3.14 4.06
C CYS A 94 5.47 -3.62 3.58
N ALA A 95 5.32 -4.94 3.39
CA ALA A 95 4.05 -5.61 3.11
C ALA A 95 3.30 -5.19 1.83
N LEU A 96 4.02 -4.99 0.71
CA LEU A 96 3.39 -4.88 -0.62
C LEU A 96 2.89 -6.23 -1.16
N ALA A 97 3.37 -7.35 -0.58
CA ALA A 97 2.81 -8.65 -0.85
C ALA A 97 1.30 -8.60 -0.59
N PRO A 98 0.46 -9.09 -1.52
CA PRO A 98 -0.94 -9.29 -1.22
C PRO A 98 -1.01 -10.26 -0.04
N GLY A 99 -1.32 -9.73 1.15
CA GLY A 99 -1.63 -10.58 2.31
C GLY A 99 -2.66 -11.60 1.86
N ALA A 100 -2.55 -12.83 2.38
CA ALA A 100 -3.28 -14.05 2.02
C ALA A 100 -4.83 -13.95 2.13
N GLY A 101 -5.41 -12.94 1.51
CA GLY A 101 -6.82 -12.68 1.35
C GLY A 101 -7.24 -13.09 -0.05
N ARG A 102 -6.91 -14.32 -0.44
CA ARG A 102 -7.71 -15.04 -1.44
C ARG A 102 -9.06 -15.30 -0.76
N ARG A 103 -9.90 -14.26 -0.66
CA ARG A 103 -11.26 -14.41 -0.15
C ARG A 103 -11.98 -15.32 -1.12
N ASN A 104 -12.37 -16.50 -0.63
CA ASN A 104 -13.25 -17.43 -1.32
C ASN A 104 -14.38 -16.66 -2.00
N THR A 105 -14.44 -16.75 -3.32
CA THR A 105 -15.60 -16.34 -4.10
C THR A 105 -16.76 -17.30 -3.82
N LYS A 106 -17.95 -16.70 -3.58
CA LYS A 106 -19.32 -17.26 -3.40
C LYS A 106 -19.77 -17.38 -1.92
N ALA A 107 -20.96 -16.93 -1.50
CA ALA A 107 -22.16 -16.46 -2.19
C ALA A 107 -23.00 -15.53 -1.29
N GLY A 108 -23.92 -14.76 -1.89
CA GLY A 108 -25.20 -14.44 -1.25
C GLY A 108 -25.34 -13.07 -0.61
N THR A 109 -26.06 -12.21 -1.32
CA THR A 109 -26.92 -11.12 -0.86
C THR A 109 -27.40 -11.25 0.59
N ALA A 110 -27.12 -10.24 1.42
CA ALA A 110 -28.07 -9.71 2.43
C ALA A 110 -27.49 -8.45 3.06
N SER A 111 -28.04 -7.31 2.66
CA SER A 111 -28.11 -6.13 3.52
C SER A 111 -29.09 -6.44 4.64
N SER A 112 -28.73 -6.11 5.89
CA SER A 112 -29.70 -5.71 6.90
C SER A 112 -29.00 -4.82 7.93
N HIS A 113 -29.41 -3.55 7.94
CA HIS A 113 -29.32 -2.70 9.11
C HIS A 113 -30.12 -3.34 10.26
N ASP A 114 -29.59 -3.32 11.49
CA ASP A 114 -30.28 -2.98 12.75
C ASP A 114 -29.41 -3.30 14.01
N ILE A 115 -28.77 -2.25 14.56
CA ILE A 115 -28.86 -1.67 15.94
C ILE A 115 -29.06 -2.65 17.14
N PRO A 116 -28.57 -2.43 18.41
CA PRO A 116 -27.92 -1.25 19.03
C PRO A 116 -26.66 -1.50 19.91
N SER A 117 -26.01 -0.37 20.21
CA SER A 117 -25.20 -0.04 21.39
C SER A 117 -25.58 -0.81 22.68
N ALA A 118 -24.69 -1.67 23.16
CA ALA A 118 -24.78 -2.27 24.49
C ALA A 118 -24.26 -1.27 25.54
N ARG A 119 -25.19 -0.52 26.16
CA ARG A 119 -24.97 0.08 27.47
C ARG A 119 -24.78 -1.07 28.47
N MET A 120 -23.63 -1.13 29.12
CA MET A 120 -23.38 -2.07 30.22
C MET A 120 -24.29 -1.70 31.41
N ALA A 121 -24.99 -2.70 31.95
CA ALA A 121 -25.69 -2.58 33.22
C ALA A 121 -24.66 -2.58 34.36
N VAL A 122 -24.61 -1.49 35.13
CA VAL A 122 -23.85 -1.41 36.38
C VAL A 122 -24.69 -2.09 37.47
N PRO A 123 -24.16 -3.05 38.24
CA PRO A 123 -24.88 -3.61 39.39
C PRO A 123 -24.93 -2.60 40.55
N PRO A 124 -26.01 -2.58 41.36
CA PRO A 124 -26.12 -1.66 42.49
C PRO A 124 -25.12 -2.04 43.59
N ILE A 125 -24.41 -1.04 44.10
CA ILE A 125 -23.55 -1.15 45.28
C ILE A 125 -24.46 -1.05 46.51
N ASP A 126 -24.49 -2.10 47.32
CA ASP A 126 -25.16 -2.15 48.62
C ASP A 126 -24.24 -1.51 49.66
N SER A 127 -24.67 -0.38 50.24
CA SER A 127 -23.98 0.28 51.35
C SER A 127 -24.91 0.21 52.56
N GLY A 128 -24.55 -0.62 53.53
CA GLY A 128 -25.11 -0.60 54.88
C GLY A 128 -24.76 0.66 55.66
#